data_AF-W6Y943-F1
#
_entry.id   AF-W6Y943-F1
#
_cell.length_a   1.000
_cell.length_b   1.000
_cell.length_c   1.000
_cell.angle_alpha   90.00
_cell.angle_beta   90.00
_cell.angle_gamma   90.00
#
_symmetry.space_group_name_H-M   'P 1'
#
loop_
_entity.id
_entity.type
_entity.pdbx_description
1 polymer ?
#
loop_
_entity_poly.entity_id
_entity_poly.type
_entity_poly.pdbx_seq_one_letter_code
_entity_poly.pdbx_strand_id
1 'polypeptide(L)'
;MSTYPPLSALLKILMLHGYTQSGPLFQAKTDALRKTLQKDWLTGCEIVCPTAPIQLSPTGETFLTIEDGNEEEIYAWASWKRKGEGEAYTYDSLEQELVKIVEVLN
;
A
#
# COMPACT_ATOMS: atom_id res chain seq x y z
N MET A 1 13.82 29.31 -12.30
CA MET A 1 12.66 28.82 -13.08
C MET A 1 12.88 27.34 -13.32
N SER A 2 11.95 26.49 -12.88
CA SER A 2 12.09 25.03 -12.87
C SER A 2 11.99 24.48 -14.31
N THR A 3 13.01 23.73 -14.76
CA THR A 3 13.20 23.31 -16.16
C THR A 3 12.65 21.91 -16.47
N TYR A 4 11.54 21.51 -15.85
CA TYR A 4 10.93 20.22 -16.18
C TYR A 4 10.12 20.33 -17.47
N PRO A 5 10.26 19.36 -18.40
CA PRO A 5 9.40 19.31 -19.57
C PRO A 5 7.93 19.26 -19.12
N PRO A 6 7.00 19.88 -19.86
CA PRO A 6 5.58 19.76 -19.57
C PRO A 6 5.21 18.27 -19.55
N LEU A 7 4.62 17.81 -18.44
CA LEU A 7 4.15 16.43 -18.26
C LEU A 7 3.04 16.17 -19.29
N SER A 8 3.42 15.76 -20.50
CA SER A 8 2.49 15.33 -21.54
C SER A 8 1.85 13.96 -21.24
N ALA A 9 2.40 13.24 -20.26
CA ALA A 9 1.84 12.03 -19.71
C ALA A 9 1.17 12.32 -18.36
N LEU A 10 -0.06 11.83 -18.21
CA LEU A 10 -0.78 11.72 -16.94
C LEU A 10 0.17 11.14 -15.87
N LEU A 11 0.55 11.91 -14.85
CA LEU A 11 1.45 11.39 -13.81
C LEU A 11 0.67 10.37 -12.96
N LYS A 12 1.19 9.14 -12.86
CA LYS A 12 0.68 8.12 -11.92
C LYS A 12 1.54 8.10 -10.66
N ILE A 13 0.93 8.23 -9.49
CA ILE A 13 1.58 8.10 -8.18
C ILE A 13 1.12 6.80 -7.53
N LEU A 14 2.05 5.87 -7.31
CA LEU A 14 1.84 4.69 -6.48
C LEU A 14 2.03 5.05 -5.01
N MET A 15 1.06 4.72 -4.15
CA MET A 15 1.19 4.88 -2.71
C MET A 15 0.93 3.54 -2.01
N LEU A 16 1.96 2.98 -1.37
CA LEU A 16 1.89 1.70 -0.66
C LEU A 16 1.56 1.90 0.82
N HIS A 17 0.67 1.08 1.36
CA HIS A 17 0.26 1.16 2.76
C HIS A 17 1.23 0.44 3.69
N GLY A 18 1.14 0.72 5.00
CA GLY A 18 1.94 0.05 6.02
C GLY A 18 1.42 -1.32 6.43
N TYR A 19 2.13 -1.96 7.35
CA TYR A 19 1.67 -3.19 8.02
C TYR A 19 0.30 -2.98 8.67
N THR A 20 -0.56 -4.01 8.63
CA THR A 20 -1.94 -4.02 9.19
C THR A 20 -2.89 -3.00 8.60
N GLN A 21 -2.57 -2.48 7.42
CA GLN A 21 -3.43 -1.56 6.67
C GLN A 21 -3.95 -2.24 5.41
N SER A 22 -4.79 -1.52 4.67
CA SER A 22 -5.27 -1.90 3.34
C SER A 22 -5.24 -0.68 2.43
N GLY A 23 -5.35 -0.90 1.12
CA GLY A 23 -5.44 0.19 0.12
C GLY A 23 -6.54 1.20 0.46
N PRO A 24 -7.81 0.78 0.67
CA PRO A 24 -8.90 1.67 1.06
C PRO A 24 -8.67 2.41 2.38
N LEU A 25 -8.16 1.73 3.42
CA LEU A 25 -7.90 2.37 4.72
C LEU A 25 -6.81 3.44 4.61
N PHE A 26 -5.74 3.12 3.88
CA PHE A 26 -4.64 4.03 3.66
C PHE A 26 -5.05 5.22 2.78
N GLN A 27 -5.87 4.97 1.76
CA GLN A 27 -6.47 6.03 0.93
C GLN A 27 -7.31 6.99 1.76
N ALA A 28 -8.15 6.48 2.67
CA ALA A 28 -8.94 7.33 3.58
C ALA A 28 -8.04 8.15 4.53
N LYS A 29 -7.00 7.54 5.10
CA LYS A 29 -6.04 8.20 6.00
C LYS A 29 -5.19 9.27 5.30
N THR A 30 -5.00 9.16 3.99
CA THR A 30 -4.17 10.07 3.18
C THR A 30 -5.00 11.03 2.32
N ASP A 31 -6.32 11.13 2.54
CA ASP A 31 -7.21 11.92 1.69
C ASP A 31 -6.81 13.40 1.57
N ALA A 32 -6.40 14.04 2.67
CA ALA A 32 -5.93 15.43 2.67
C ALA A 32 -4.66 15.62 1.83
N LEU A 33 -3.72 14.68 1.92
CA LEU A 33 -2.52 14.68 1.09
C LEU A 33 -2.87 14.53 -0.38
N ARG A 34 -3.76 13.58 -0.72
CA ARG A 34 -4.20 13.34 -2.10
C ARG A 34 -4.86 14.58 -2.70
N LYS A 35 -5.75 15.23 -1.97
CA LYS A 35 -6.40 16.49 -2.37
C LYS A 35 -5.39 17.61 -2.61
N THR A 36 -4.38 17.72 -1.75
CA THR A 36 -3.32 18.73 -1.87
C THR A 36 -2.46 18.46 -3.11
N LEU A 37 -2.05 17.21 -3.35
CA LEU A 37 -1.28 16.83 -4.54
C LEU A 37 -2.04 17.10 -5.84
N GLN A 38 -3.33 16.75 -5.88
CA GLN A 38 -4.21 16.98 -7.04
C GLN A 38 -4.44 18.48 -7.32
N LYS A 39 -4.54 19.29 -6.26
CA LYS A 39 -4.78 20.73 -6.38
C LYS A 39 -3.53 21.51 -6.76
N ASP A 40 -2.42 21.30 -6.04
CA ASP A 40 -1.30 22.24 -6.02
C ASP A 40 -0.15 21.82 -6.96
N TRP A 41 0.01 20.53 -7.24
CA TRP A 41 1.17 20.03 -7.99
C TRP A 41 0.81 19.50 -9.38
N LEU A 42 -0.35 18.85 -9.53
CA LEU A 42 -0.60 18.01 -10.71
C LEU A 42 -2.09 17.92 -11.05
N THR A 43 -2.59 18.91 -11.79
CA THR A 43 -3.89 18.79 -12.45
C THR A 43 -3.82 17.61 -13.44
N GLY A 44 -4.54 16.52 -13.15
CA GLY A 44 -4.49 15.29 -13.95
C GLY A 44 -3.52 14.21 -13.44
N CYS A 45 -3.12 14.23 -12.17
CA CYS A 45 -2.46 13.07 -11.55
C CYS A 45 -3.45 11.94 -11.24
N GLU A 46 -3.09 10.71 -11.57
CA GLU A 46 -3.73 9.51 -11.05
C GLU A 46 -2.99 9.05 -9.80
N ILE A 47 -3.73 8.78 -8.71
CA ILE A 47 -3.17 8.27 -7.46
C ILE A 47 -3.74 6.90 -7.21
N VAL A 48 -2.86 5.91 -7.03
CA VAL A 48 -3.26 4.51 -6.83
C VAL A 48 -2.72 3.96 -5.52
N CYS A 49 -3.62 3.33 -4.75
CA CYS A 49 -3.34 2.78 -3.43
C CYS A 49 -3.76 1.29 -3.40
N PRO A 50 -2.96 0.36 -3.97
CA PRO A 50 -3.30 -1.05 -3.99
C PRO A 50 -3.28 -1.65 -2.57
N THR A 51 -4.09 -2.69 -2.35
CA THR A 51 -3.98 -3.56 -1.17
C THR A 51 -2.91 -4.62 -1.44
N ALA A 52 -2.00 -4.78 -0.48
CA ALA A 52 -0.93 -5.78 -0.51
C ALA A 52 -1.47 -7.23 -0.56
N PRO A 53 -0.68 -8.23 -1.00
CA PRO A 53 -1.18 -9.58 -1.28
C PRO A 53 -1.39 -10.46 -0.04
N ILE A 54 -0.75 -10.17 1.10
CA ILE A 54 -0.85 -11.02 2.29
C ILE A 54 -1.97 -10.51 3.19
N GLN A 55 -3.08 -11.25 3.26
CA GLN A 55 -4.08 -11.04 4.29
C GLN A 55 -3.58 -11.60 5.62
N LEU A 56 -3.57 -10.78 6.67
CA LEU A 56 -3.15 -11.17 8.01
C LEU A 56 -4.34 -11.81 8.73
N SER A 57 -4.13 -12.99 9.29
CA SER A 57 -5.11 -13.61 10.18
C SER A 57 -4.87 -13.19 11.63
N PRO A 58 -5.93 -13.01 12.43
CA PRO A 58 -5.79 -12.75 13.86
C PRO A 58 -4.96 -13.85 14.55
N THR A 59 -5.11 -15.11 14.13
CA THR A 59 -4.42 -16.27 14.71
C THR A 59 -2.89 -16.23 14.54
N GLY A 60 -2.39 -15.55 13.51
CA GLY A 60 -0.95 -15.44 13.24
C GLY A 60 -0.26 -14.26 13.94
N GLU A 61 -1.04 -13.34 14.50
CA GLU A 61 -0.54 -12.06 15.00
C GLU A 61 -1.20 -11.76 16.35
N THR A 62 -0.51 -12.08 17.45
CA THR A 62 -1.05 -11.98 18.82
C THR A 62 -1.57 -10.59 19.18
N PHE A 63 -1.14 -9.52 18.50
CA PHE A 63 -1.64 -8.17 18.73
C PHE A 63 -2.96 -7.87 17.99
N LEU A 64 -3.31 -8.62 16.93
CA LEU A 64 -4.57 -8.44 16.19
C LEU A 64 -5.77 -9.04 16.95
N THR A 65 -5.56 -9.89 17.95
CA THR A 65 -6.63 -10.52 18.73
C THR A 65 -7.11 -9.70 19.92
N ILE A 66 -6.50 -8.54 20.22
CA ILE A 66 -6.67 -7.83 21.51
C ILE A 66 -7.75 -6.73 21.44
N GLU A 67 -8.16 -6.30 20.25
CA GLU A 67 -9.12 -5.21 20.10
C GLU A 67 -10.43 -5.75 19.52
N ASP A 68 -11.45 -5.84 20.39
CA ASP A 68 -12.83 -6.23 20.14
C ASP A 68 -13.10 -7.69 19.76
N GLY A 69 -13.84 -8.39 20.61
CA GLY A 69 -14.44 -9.71 20.36
C GLY A 69 -15.56 -9.67 19.30
N ASN A 70 -15.35 -8.89 18.25
CA ASN A 70 -16.19 -8.80 17.09
C ASN A 70 -15.39 -9.50 15.97
N GLU A 71 -15.91 -10.61 15.45
CA GLU A 71 -15.33 -11.36 14.32
C GLU A 71 -15.42 -10.57 12.99
N GLU A 72 -15.41 -9.24 13.05
CA GLU A 72 -15.33 -8.38 11.89
C GLU A 72 -13.99 -8.65 11.20
N GLU A 73 -14.06 -9.02 9.92
CA GLU A 73 -12.91 -9.26 9.06
C GLU A 73 -11.84 -8.21 9.31
N ILE A 74 -10.75 -8.59 9.98
CA ILE A 74 -9.65 -7.68 10.21
C ILE A 74 -9.07 -7.35 8.83
N TYR A 75 -9.30 -6.12 8.36
CA TYR A 75 -8.75 -5.58 7.10
C TYR A 75 -7.26 -5.27 7.22
N ALA A 76 -6.47 -6.22 7.73
CA ALA A 76 -5.05 -6.11 7.98
C ALA A 76 -4.27 -6.85 6.89
N TRP A 77 -3.41 -6.12 6.19
CA TRP A 77 -2.59 -6.67 5.11
C TRP A 77 -1.11 -6.33 5.27
N ALA A 78 -0.25 -7.07 4.58
CA ALA A 78 1.19 -6.86 4.52
C ALA A 78 1.76 -7.16 3.13
N SER A 79 2.81 -6.43 2.74
CA SER A 79 3.47 -6.59 1.43
C SER A 79 4.41 -7.79 1.37
N TRP A 80 5.26 -7.97 2.38
CA TRP A 80 6.17 -9.11 2.49
C TRP A 80 6.46 -9.43 3.96
N LYS A 81 6.83 -10.68 4.23
CA LYS A 81 7.29 -11.13 5.55
C LYS A 81 8.66 -11.75 5.42
N ARG A 82 9.49 -11.61 6.46
CA ARG A 82 10.79 -12.31 6.49
C ARG A 82 10.54 -13.80 6.54
N LYS A 83 11.24 -14.55 5.69
CA LYS A 83 11.19 -16.00 5.62
C LYS A 83 12.32 -16.61 6.43
N GLY A 84 11.94 -17.34 7.48
CA GLY A 84 12.87 -18.01 8.39
C GLY A 84 13.74 -17.06 9.21
N GLU A 85 14.58 -17.65 10.07
CA GLU A 85 15.45 -16.91 10.99
C GLU A 85 16.91 -16.86 10.52
N GLY A 86 17.23 -17.56 9.42
CA GLY A 86 18.58 -17.65 8.88
C GLY A 86 19.13 -16.34 8.33
N GLU A 87 20.45 -16.36 8.08
CA GLU A 87 21.17 -15.30 7.39
C GLU A 87 21.22 -15.54 5.86
N ALA A 88 21.43 -14.43 5.14
CA ALA A 88 20.73 -14.03 3.93
C ALA A 88 19.21 -13.91 4.16
N TYR A 89 18.73 -12.66 4.28
CA TYR A 89 17.31 -12.40 4.41
C TYR A 89 16.59 -12.77 3.12
N THR A 90 15.61 -13.65 3.26
CA THR A 90 14.65 -13.95 2.21
C THR A 90 13.28 -13.45 2.66
N TYR A 91 12.43 -13.10 1.70
CA TYR A 91 11.14 -12.50 1.96
C TYR A 91 10.07 -13.31 1.22
N ASP A 92 9.04 -13.73 1.96
CA ASP A 92 7.86 -14.30 1.35
C ASP A 92 6.97 -13.17 0.82
N SER A 93 6.37 -13.41 -0.34
CA SER A 93 5.39 -12.52 -1.00
C SER A 93 5.92 -11.25 -1.67
N LEU A 94 7.23 -11.01 -1.65
CA LEU A 94 7.83 -9.83 -2.28
C LEU A 94 7.57 -9.81 -3.80
N GLU A 95 7.73 -10.96 -4.46
CA GLU A 95 7.51 -11.10 -5.90
C GLU A 95 6.03 -10.90 -6.25
N GLN A 96 5.11 -11.41 -5.44
CA GLN A 96 3.67 -11.18 -5.60
C GLN A 96 3.32 -9.69 -5.50
N GLU A 97 3.92 -8.96 -4.55
CA GLU A 97 3.70 -7.51 -4.42
C GLU A 97 4.21 -6.77 -5.66
N LEU A 98 5.39 -7.12 -6.18
CA LEU A 98 5.93 -6.49 -7.39
C LEU A 98 5.04 -6.75 -8.62
N VAL A 99 4.53 -7.98 -8.78
CA VAL A 99 3.54 -8.29 -9.84
C VAL A 99 2.29 -7.45 -9.66
N LYS A 100 1.77 -7.33 -8.43
CA LYS A 100 0.58 -6.52 -8.13
C LYS A 100 0.78 -5.04 -8.48
N ILE A 101 1.94 -4.49 -8.17
CA ILE A 101 2.30 -3.11 -8.52
C ILE A 101 2.30 -2.92 -10.04
N VAL A 102 2.87 -3.86 -10.79
CA VAL A 102 2.90 -3.82 -12.26
C VAL A 102 1.49 -3.88 -12.85
N GLU A 103 0.62 -4.76 -12.34
CA GLU A 103 -0.79 -4.85 -12.77
C GLU A 103 -1.55 -3.54 -12.61
N VAL A 104 -1.21 -2.77 -11.58
CA VAL A 104 -1.92 -1.55 -11.19
C VAL A 104 -1.37 -0.31 -11.90
N LEU A 105 -0.12 -0.35 -12.35
CA LEU A 105 0.53 0.77 -13.01
C LEU A 105 0.45 0.76 -14.54
N ASN A 106 0.26 -0.41 -15.15
CA ASN A 106 0.00 -0.55 -16.59
C ASN A 106 -1.37 0.04 -16.96
#